data_AF-A0A448WU61-F1
#
_entry.id   AF-A0A448WU61-F1
#
_cell.length_a   1.000
_cell.length_b   1.000
_cell.length_c   1.000
_cell.angle_alpha   90.00
_cell.angle_beta   90.00
_cell.angle_gamma   90.00
#
_symmetry.space_group_name_H-M   'P 1'
#
loop_
_entity.id
_entity.type
_entity.pdbx_description
1 polymer ?
#
loop_
_entity_poly.entity_id
_entity_poly.type
_entity_poly.pdbx_seq_one_letter_code
_entity_poly.pdbx_strand_id
1 'polypeptide(L)'
;MKCRFLIHFTNLNICLLLYYLYQVRVNVSNNNLAILIYLMRLVKALIDNPHLCLEPYLHLLVPTVTTCVLCRQLCAKPITDNHWALRDFAAKQLATLCQR
;
A
#
# COMPACT_ATOMS: atom_id res chain seq x y z
N MET A 1 -30.03 1.23 -8.49
CA MET A 1 -29.69 1.65 -7.11
C MET A 1 -28.16 1.71 -6.89
N LYS A 2 -27.37 2.42 -7.71
CA LYS A 2 -25.89 2.37 -7.60
C LYS A 2 -25.17 3.72 -7.56
N CYS A 3 -25.90 4.84 -7.47
CA CYS A 3 -25.29 6.17 -7.66
C CYS A 3 -25.28 7.09 -6.41
N ARG A 4 -25.62 6.61 -5.20
CA ARG A 4 -25.61 7.45 -3.99
C ARG A 4 -24.45 7.22 -3.01
N PHE A 5 -23.62 6.20 -3.23
CA PHE A 5 -22.45 5.89 -2.38
C PHE A 5 -21.13 6.54 -2.83
N LEU A 6 -21.06 7.13 -4.03
CA LEU A 6 -19.80 7.63 -4.60
C LEU A 6 -19.35 9.00 -4.02
N ILE A 7 -20.27 9.84 -3.53
CA ILE A 7 -19.92 11.19 -3.06
C ILE A 7 -19.49 11.20 -1.58
N HIS A 8 -19.89 10.22 -0.77
CA HIS A 8 -19.40 10.05 0.60
C HIS A 8 -18.03 9.33 0.68
N PHE A 9 -17.54 8.78 -0.44
CA PHE A 9 -16.28 8.03 -0.51
C PHE A 9 -15.05 8.95 -0.66
N THR A 10 -15.18 10.14 -1.24
CA THR A 10 -14.06 11.06 -1.50
C THR A 10 -13.39 11.58 -0.22
N ASN A 11 -14.15 11.85 0.84
CA ASN A 11 -13.58 12.19 2.16
C ASN A 11 -12.97 10.97 2.87
N LEU A 12 -13.53 9.77 2.68
CA LEU A 12 -13.03 8.55 3.30
C LEU A 12 -11.72 8.06 2.67
N ASN A 13 -11.53 8.28 1.36
CA ASN A 13 -10.32 7.90 0.63
C ASN A 13 -9.06 8.58 1.16
N ILE A 14 -9.12 9.89 1.48
CA ILE A 14 -7.98 10.62 2.04
C ILE A 14 -7.61 10.09 3.42
N CYS A 15 -8.61 9.89 4.29
CA CYS A 15 -8.36 9.36 5.63
C CYS A 15 -7.77 7.94 5.55
N LEU A 16 -8.27 7.11 4.62
CA LEU A 16 -7.79 5.75 4.41
C LEU A 16 -6.37 5.71 3.84
N LEU A 17 -6.03 6.62 2.93
CA LEU A 17 -4.66 6.80 2.42
C LEU A 17 -3.71 7.27 3.51
N LEU A 18 -4.06 8.31 4.25
CA LEU A 18 -3.23 8.82 5.37
C LEU A 18 -3.01 7.74 6.43
N TYR A 19 -4.07 6.99 6.78
CA TYR A 19 -3.97 5.85 7.70
C TYR A 19 -3.05 4.77 7.15
N TYR A 20 -3.18 4.41 5.86
CA TYR A 20 -2.31 3.45 5.20
C TYR A 20 -0.83 3.88 5.27
N LEU A 21 -0.51 5.12 4.90
CA LEU A 21 0.88 5.63 4.92
C LEU A 21 1.46 5.59 6.34
N TYR A 22 0.66 6.00 7.33
CA TYR A 22 1.05 5.94 8.74
C TYR A 22 1.30 4.50 9.20
N GLN A 23 0.40 3.57 8.87
CA GLN A 23 0.53 2.16 9.21
C GLN A 23 1.78 1.53 8.56
N VAL A 24 2.08 1.83 7.30
CA VAL A 24 3.32 1.35 6.66
C VAL A 24 4.53 1.85 7.43
N ARG A 25 4.59 3.14 7.78
CA ARG A 25 5.73 3.72 8.50
C ARG A 25 5.96 3.07 9.87
N VAL A 26 4.89 2.90 10.65
CA VAL A 26 4.97 2.28 11.98
C VAL A 26 5.36 0.81 11.88
N ASN A 27 4.78 0.05 10.95
CA ASN A 27 5.04 -1.38 10.84
C ASN A 27 6.39 -1.71 10.21
N VAL A 28 6.96 -0.83 9.39
CA VAL A 28 8.37 -0.91 8.98
C VAL A 28 9.28 -0.76 10.20
N SER A 29 9.03 0.21 11.09
CA SER A 29 9.82 0.37 12.32
C SER A 29 9.66 -0.80 13.29
N ASN A 30 8.46 -1.38 13.36
CA ASN A 30 8.16 -2.53 14.22
C ASN A 30 8.56 -3.87 13.60
N ASN A 31 9.09 -3.88 12.37
CA ASN A 31 9.48 -5.10 11.65
C ASN A 31 8.36 -6.15 11.58
N ASN A 32 7.10 -5.70 11.49
CA ASN A 32 5.94 -6.59 11.46
C ASN A 32 5.55 -6.95 10.03
N LEU A 33 6.17 -8.02 9.52
CA LEU A 33 5.98 -8.48 8.14
C LEU A 33 4.51 -8.79 7.81
N ALA A 34 3.78 -9.41 8.75
CA ALA A 34 2.41 -9.84 8.52
C ALA A 34 1.50 -8.64 8.19
N ILE A 35 1.61 -7.56 8.97
CA ILE A 35 0.83 -6.35 8.74
C ILE A 35 1.23 -5.70 7.40
N LEU A 36 2.52 -5.64 7.09
CA LEU A 36 2.99 -5.11 5.80
C LEU A 36 2.42 -5.89 4.60
N ILE A 37 2.28 -7.21 4.69
CA ILE A 37 1.63 -8.03 3.65
C ILE A 37 0.15 -7.63 3.48
N TYR A 38 -0.59 -7.49 4.59
CA TYR A 38 -1.98 -7.06 4.52
C TYR A 38 -2.13 -5.65 3.92
N LEU A 39 -1.24 -4.74 4.28
CA LEU A 39 -1.21 -3.37 3.75
C LEU A 39 -0.92 -3.35 2.24
N MET A 40 0.02 -4.17 1.74
CA MET A 40 0.26 -4.25 0.29
C MET A 40 -0.94 -4.84 -0.46
N ARG A 41 -1.66 -5.80 0.14
CA ARG A 41 -2.90 -6.35 -0.45
C ARG A 41 -4.02 -5.31 -0.51
N LEU A 42 -4.11 -4.44 0.50
CA LEU A 42 -5.04 -3.31 0.48
C LEU A 42 -4.72 -2.36 -0.68
N VAL A 43 -3.44 -2.06 -0.92
CA VAL A 43 -3.02 -1.24 -2.07
C VAL A 43 -3.44 -1.85 -3.40
N LYS A 44 -3.28 -3.18 -3.58
CA LYS A 44 -3.78 -3.87 -4.79
C LYS A 44 -5.27 -3.63 -4.99
N ALA A 45 -6.07 -3.77 -3.93
CA ALA A 45 -7.52 -3.55 -4.00
C ALA A 45 -7.88 -2.09 -4.32
N LEU A 46 -7.09 -1.13 -3.85
CA LEU A 46 -7.26 0.28 -4.21
C LEU A 46 -6.93 0.53 -5.68
N ILE A 47 -5.80 -0.01 -6.17
CA ILE A 47 -5.38 0.09 -7.58
C ILE A 47 -6.41 -0.57 -8.50
N ASP A 48 -6.98 -1.70 -8.11
CA ASP A 48 -7.95 -2.43 -8.94
C ASP A 48 -9.32 -1.76 -9.00
N ASN A 49 -9.59 -0.76 -8.16
CA ASN A 49 -10.88 -0.10 -8.14
C ASN A 49 -10.93 1.05 -9.18
N PRO A 50 -11.65 0.88 -10.31
CA PRO A 50 -11.72 1.90 -11.36
C PRO A 50 -12.53 3.14 -10.96
N HIS A 51 -13.29 3.06 -9.86
CA HIS A 51 -14.08 4.19 -9.36
C HIS A 51 -13.25 5.13 -8.46
N LEU A 52 -11.98 4.80 -8.18
CA LEU A 52 -11.06 5.62 -7.40
C LEU A 52 -10.03 6.30 -8.31
N CYS A 53 -10.04 7.63 -8.34
CA CYS A 53 -8.98 8.42 -8.93
C CYS A 53 -7.76 8.43 -7.99
N LEU A 54 -6.68 7.76 -8.39
CA LEU A 54 -5.45 7.64 -7.59
C LEU A 54 -4.39 8.69 -8.00
N GLU A 55 -4.53 9.31 -9.17
CA GLU A 55 -3.62 10.35 -9.68
C GLU A 55 -3.21 11.41 -8.65
N PRO A 56 -4.13 12.04 -7.88
CA PRO A 56 -3.73 13.05 -6.90
C PRO A 56 -2.90 12.48 -5.74
N TYR A 57 -2.89 11.17 -5.53
CA TYR A 57 -2.23 10.50 -4.41
C TYR A 57 -1.00 9.67 -4.82
N LEU A 58 -0.67 9.61 -6.11
CA LEU A 58 0.47 8.83 -6.61
C LEU A 58 1.78 9.22 -5.92
N HIS A 59 2.01 10.53 -5.71
CA HIS A 59 3.18 11.04 -5.03
C HIS A 59 3.31 10.59 -3.56
N LEU A 60 2.21 10.18 -2.92
CA LEU A 60 2.19 9.59 -1.57
C LEU A 60 2.33 8.06 -1.62
N LEU A 61 1.67 7.41 -2.58
CA LEU A 61 1.64 5.96 -2.72
C LEU A 61 2.94 5.38 -3.27
N VAL A 62 3.50 5.98 -4.31
CA VAL A 62 4.75 5.54 -4.94
C VAL A 62 5.89 5.42 -3.92
N PRO A 63 6.23 6.45 -3.12
CA PRO A 63 7.33 6.33 -2.16
C PRO A 63 7.04 5.34 -1.03
N THR A 64 5.78 5.12 -0.64
CA THR A 64 5.46 4.17 0.42
C THR A 64 5.52 2.73 -0.04
N VAL A 65 5.02 2.41 -1.23
CA VAL A 65 5.23 1.09 -1.84
C VAL A 65 6.72 0.87 -2.09
N THR A 66 7.44 1.88 -2.60
CA THR A 66 8.90 1.82 -2.79
C THR A 66 9.66 1.54 -1.49
N THR A 67 9.21 2.11 -0.36
CA THR A 67 9.79 1.81 0.96
C THR A 67 9.67 0.32 1.28
N CYS A 68 8.53 -0.31 1.03
CA CYS A 68 8.37 -1.75 1.26
C CYS A 68 9.19 -2.63 0.30
N VAL A 69 9.57 -2.12 -0.88
CA VAL A 69 10.47 -2.82 -1.82
C VAL A 69 11.94 -2.67 -1.39
N LEU A 70 12.37 -1.45 -1.04
CA LEU A 70 13.77 -1.10 -0.84
C LEU A 70 14.25 -1.13 0.61
N CYS A 71 13.36 -1.15 1.60
CA CYS A 71 13.76 -1.06 3.01
C CYS A 71 14.76 -2.18 3.38
N ARG A 72 15.77 -1.83 4.17
CA ARG A 72 16.83 -2.76 4.57
C ARG A 72 16.34 -3.85 5.51
N GLN A 73 15.38 -3.53 6.38
CA GLN A 73 14.85 -4.45 7.37
C GLN A 73 13.33 -4.29 7.47
N LEU A 74 12.61 -5.34 7.09
CA LEU A 74 11.14 -5.41 7.10
C LEU A 74 10.61 -6.40 8.15
N CYS A 75 11.52 -7.17 8.75
CA CYS A 75 11.23 -8.30 9.62
C CYS A 75 12.27 -8.39 10.73
N ALA A 76 11.87 -8.96 11.87
CA ALA A 76 12.78 -9.16 12.99
C ALA A 76 13.82 -10.24 12.66
N LYS A 77 13.47 -11.23 11.84
CA LYS A 77 14.32 -12.37 11.49
C LYS A 77 14.43 -12.55 9.97
N PRO A 78 15.34 -11.82 9.28
CA PRO A 78 15.43 -11.85 7.82
C PRO A 78 15.81 -13.22 7.24
N ILE A 79 16.44 -14.11 8.01
CA ILE A 79 16.87 -15.44 7.54
C ILE A 79 15.69 -16.42 7.44
N THR A 80 14.72 -16.31 8.35
CA THR A 80 13.59 -17.24 8.45
C THR A 80 12.31 -16.69 7.85
N ASP A 81 12.13 -15.37 7.84
CA ASP A 81 10.90 -14.73 7.40
C ASP A 81 10.92 -14.48 5.88
N ASN A 82 9.82 -14.82 5.19
CA ASN A 82 9.65 -14.74 3.74
C ASN A 82 9.44 -13.30 3.23
N HIS A 83 10.32 -12.39 3.62
CA HIS A 83 10.27 -10.97 3.25
C HIS A 83 10.47 -10.71 1.76
N TRP A 84 11.13 -11.63 1.04
CA TRP A 84 11.28 -11.57 -0.42
C TRP A 84 9.95 -11.62 -1.15
N ALA A 85 8.99 -12.41 -0.66
CA ALA A 85 7.66 -12.50 -1.27
C ALA A 85 6.90 -11.17 -1.17
N LEU A 86 7.04 -10.47 -0.03
CA LEU A 86 6.49 -9.12 0.13
C LEU A 86 7.12 -8.14 -0.86
N ARG A 87 8.45 -8.16 -1.00
CA ARG A 87 9.18 -7.27 -1.92
C ARG A 87 8.74 -7.49 -3.37
N ASP A 88 8.65 -8.74 -3.81
CA ASP A 88 8.20 -9.09 -5.17
C ASP A 88 6.75 -8.62 -5.41
N PHE A 89 5.87 -8.86 -4.44
CA PHE A 89 4.49 -8.40 -4.52
C PHE A 89 4.37 -6.87 -4.57
N ALA A 90 5.12 -6.15 -3.73
CA ALA A 90 5.16 -4.70 -3.71
C ALA A 90 5.75 -4.12 -5.01
N ALA A 91 6.78 -4.73 -5.58
CA ALA A 91 7.36 -4.32 -6.87
C ALA A 91 6.34 -4.44 -8.02
N LYS A 92 5.52 -5.50 -8.02
CA LYS A 92 4.42 -5.64 -8.98
C LYS A 92 3.33 -4.57 -8.80
N GLN A 93 3.01 -4.19 -7.56
CA GLN A 93 2.09 -3.08 -7.30
C GLN A 93 2.66 -1.76 -7.83
N LEU A 94 3.95 -1.51 -7.59
CA LEU A 94 4.63 -0.32 -8.05
C LEU A 94 4.62 -0.20 -9.57
N ALA A 95 4.93 -1.30 -10.27
CA ALA A 95 4.85 -1.33 -11.74
C ALA A 95 3.45 -1.02 -12.25
N THR A 96 2.41 -1.56 -11.60
CA THR A 96 1.00 -1.30 -11.96
C THR A 96 0.62 0.16 -11.72
N LEU A 97 1.09 0.74 -10.61
CA LEU A 97 0.89 2.17 -10.29
C LEU A 97 1.56 3.09 -11.32
N CYS A 98 2.75 2.73 -11.81
CA CYS A 98 3.48 3.53 -12.80
C CYS A 98 2.92 3.42 -14.22
N GLN A 99 2.05 2.44 -14.49
CA GLN A 99 1.39 2.24 -15.79
C GLN A 99 0.00 2.90 -15.86
N ARG A 100 -0.48 3.46 -14.74
CA ARG A 100 -1.72 4.23 -14.64
C ARG A 100 -1.42 5.70 -14.84
#